data_AF-A7VH57-F1
#
_entry.id   AF-A7VH57-F1
#
_cell.length_a   1.000
_cell.length_b   1.000
_cell.length_c   1.000
_cell.angle_alpha   90.00
_cell.angle_beta   90.00
_cell.angle_gamma   90.00
#
_symmetry.space_group_name_H-M   'P 1'
#
loop_
_entity.id
_entity.type
_entity.pdbx_description
1 polymer ?
#
loop_
_entity_poly.entity_id
_entity_poly.type
_entity_poly.pdbx_seq_one_letter_code
_entity_poly.pdbx_strand_id
1 'polypeptide(L)'
;MGMKHFKKVSLMLAVLCMWVGCVMTAQAANGPNTGEYSAAYINIYDRGGTNTNHFVYVTGSQKAETVKGAVYDKKTNTLTLTNYKHPMMSIEANEMGDDFKIKLVGDNQIKSLIVWGYGYGGSVEILGDGTLTINKNKEKNCGITMQPEGTKAVLKVSGKAVVDVYAGTDKMPFYVNSISEKYKNCVDADTDKTLKTEAAYTDRYIMHHVVCLSDEPSVFEVYMKDGDANSKYAIDMYDTSYYIYKLIYCKSLNLYYAHEIEHGYSAFNPSNMGYYKTLEEISAYTYKSKSSGEQEYIEDKTGKKCIFELDIKNGVISYVKSDLISIGSITDSNGEAADWYIGQPSSDNVILTQDEWYNLGKEGSGYTASYVREPIKGYVNIYVSGTSYHLTAKKTTGCKHKEQAQSVKKKATFSADGKLVTKCKSCGETLSTKKINKISSVKLSKSIYTYDKKAKKPTVTVKDSKGKKLKNGTDYTVTYASGRKSIGSYKVTVQLKGKKYSGKKTWTFRIAPAGTTVKSVKAGKAKVTVNWKQQTKNTSGYIIQCSTNKSFKGSILTTVSSNKAKSKQITKLSTKKQYYVRICTYKNVKKNGKTTKICSDWSNAMTVKTK
;
A
#
# COMPACT_ATOMS: atom_id res chain seq x y z
N MET A 1 -39.83 8.68 -11.80
CA MET A 1 -39.44 7.55 -10.92
C MET A 1 -38.00 7.72 -10.40
N GLY A 2 -37.65 8.93 -9.94
CA GLY A 2 -36.32 9.27 -9.42
C GLY A 2 -36.37 9.48 -7.91
N MET A 3 -35.20 9.36 -7.25
CA MET A 3 -34.95 9.70 -5.84
C MET A 3 -35.25 8.66 -4.73
N LYS A 4 -35.36 7.36 -5.02
CA LYS A 4 -35.31 6.33 -3.93
C LYS A 4 -33.89 5.94 -3.51
N HIS A 5 -32.89 6.03 -4.39
CA HIS A 5 -31.60 5.36 -4.20
C HIS A 5 -30.52 6.12 -3.42
N PHE A 6 -30.65 7.44 -3.23
CA PHE A 6 -29.63 8.22 -2.51
C PHE A 6 -29.74 8.19 -0.98
N LYS A 7 -30.84 7.64 -0.43
CA LYS A 7 -31.06 7.57 1.04
C LYS A 7 -30.00 6.75 1.78
N LYS A 8 -29.38 5.74 1.14
CA LYS A 8 -28.44 4.82 1.82
C LYS A 8 -26.97 5.24 1.76
N VAL A 9 -26.55 5.98 0.73
CA VAL A 9 -25.15 6.47 0.64
C VAL A 9 -24.95 7.74 1.48
N SER A 10 -26.00 8.56 1.64
CA SER A 10 -26.00 9.74 2.53
C SER A 10 -25.94 9.37 4.01
N LEU A 11 -26.46 8.20 4.42
CA LEU A 11 -26.55 7.82 5.83
C LEU A 11 -25.16 7.64 6.51
N MET A 12 -24.11 7.35 5.73
CA MET A 12 -22.73 7.29 6.24
C MET A 12 -22.06 8.66 6.37
N LEU A 13 -22.67 9.74 5.86
CA LEU A 13 -22.07 11.08 5.80
C LEU A 13 -22.25 11.89 7.10
N ALA A 14 -23.28 11.57 7.90
CA ALA A 14 -23.68 12.35 9.06
C ALA A 14 -22.68 12.31 10.25
N VAL A 15 -21.77 11.33 10.30
CA VAL A 15 -20.84 11.18 11.44
C VAL A 15 -19.55 12.00 11.27
N LEU A 16 -19.15 12.37 10.05
CA LEU A 16 -17.90 13.15 9.84
C LEU A 16 -18.09 14.67 9.77
N CYS A 17 -19.31 15.16 9.53
CA CYS A 17 -19.57 16.60 9.42
C CYS A 17 -19.60 17.36 10.77
N MET A 18 -19.43 16.67 11.91
CA MET A 18 -19.29 17.34 13.22
C MET A 18 -17.90 17.95 13.47
N TRP A 19 -16.96 17.85 12.52
CA TRP A 19 -15.64 18.50 12.57
C TRP A 19 -15.49 19.64 11.55
N VAL A 20 -16.58 20.35 11.22
CA VAL A 20 -16.58 21.47 10.25
C VAL A 20 -16.04 22.79 10.83
N GLY A 21 -15.32 22.76 11.95
CA GLY A 21 -14.64 23.93 12.52
C GLY A 21 -13.18 24.12 12.10
N CYS A 22 -12.48 23.05 11.70
CA CYS A 22 -11.09 23.15 11.26
C CYS A 22 -11.01 22.88 9.76
N VAL A 23 -10.81 23.92 8.96
CA VAL A 23 -10.23 23.78 7.64
C VAL A 23 -8.85 23.16 7.83
N MET A 24 -8.74 21.83 7.84
CA MET A 24 -7.44 21.18 7.81
C MET A 24 -6.76 21.65 6.54
N THR A 25 -5.60 22.30 6.69
CA THR A 25 -4.80 22.74 5.56
C THR A 25 -4.35 21.48 4.81
N ALA A 26 -4.91 21.28 3.61
CA ALA A 26 -4.56 20.15 2.76
C ALA A 26 -3.04 20.10 2.54
N GLN A 27 -2.40 19.01 2.98
CA GLN A 27 -0.98 18.74 2.80
C GLN A 27 -0.81 17.74 1.67
N ALA A 28 -0.88 18.19 0.42
CA ALA A 28 -0.55 17.33 -0.71
C ALA A 28 0.93 16.89 -0.60
N ALA A 29 1.17 15.60 -0.40
CA ALA A 29 2.52 15.05 -0.22
C ALA A 29 2.73 13.74 -1.00
N ASN A 30 4.01 13.39 -1.24
CA ASN A 30 4.40 12.11 -1.82
C ASN A 30 4.84 11.15 -0.70
N GLY A 31 4.43 9.90 -0.81
CA GLY A 31 4.66 8.85 0.16
C GLY A 31 3.59 8.77 1.25
N PRO A 32 3.65 7.72 2.10
CA PRO A 32 2.76 7.61 3.25
C PRO A 32 3.03 8.71 4.28
N ASN A 33 1.98 9.19 4.94
CA ASN A 33 2.10 10.15 6.04
C ASN A 33 2.96 9.58 7.17
N THR A 34 3.91 10.37 7.65
CA THR A 34 4.80 10.04 8.77
C THR A 34 4.71 11.04 9.92
N GLY A 35 3.70 11.91 9.92
CA GLY A 35 3.42 12.83 11.02
C GLY A 35 3.07 12.09 12.31
N GLU A 36 3.15 12.81 13.43
CA GLU A 36 2.92 12.29 14.79
C GLU A 36 1.52 11.65 14.96
N TYR A 37 0.51 12.20 14.29
CA TYR A 37 -0.88 11.72 14.30
C TYR A 37 -1.25 10.94 13.03
N SER A 38 -0.26 10.45 12.28
CA SER A 38 -0.50 9.73 11.02
C SER A 38 -1.26 8.43 11.25
N ALA A 39 -2.34 8.26 10.48
CA ALA A 39 -3.08 7.01 10.34
C ALA A 39 -2.79 6.36 8.98
N ALA A 40 -1.58 6.50 8.44
CA ALA A 40 -1.24 5.93 7.14
C ALA A 40 -1.16 4.40 7.16
N TYR A 41 -1.96 3.75 6.30
CA TYR A 41 -1.95 2.30 6.19
C TYR A 41 -2.36 1.81 4.80
N ILE A 42 -2.03 0.55 4.54
CA ILE A 42 -2.61 -0.27 3.47
C ILE A 42 -3.10 -1.56 4.14
N ASN A 43 -4.41 -1.71 4.20
CA ASN A 43 -5.09 -2.85 4.79
C ASN A 43 -5.73 -3.71 3.69
N ILE A 44 -5.55 -5.02 3.79
CA ILE A 44 -6.23 -6.01 2.97
C ILE A 44 -7.17 -6.78 3.88
N TYR A 45 -8.47 -6.64 3.71
CA TYR A 45 -9.44 -7.12 4.69
C TYR A 45 -10.67 -7.79 4.07
N ASP A 46 -11.38 -8.56 4.87
CA ASP A 46 -12.74 -9.03 4.56
C ASP A 46 -13.66 -8.73 5.76
N ARG A 47 -14.55 -7.75 5.60
CA ARG A 47 -15.60 -7.41 6.57
C ARG A 47 -16.92 -7.97 6.03
N GLY A 48 -17.51 -8.92 6.75
CA GLY A 48 -18.72 -9.65 6.35
C GLY A 48 -18.50 -11.12 5.98
N GLY A 49 -17.24 -11.58 5.89
CA GLY A 49 -16.89 -13.00 5.88
C GLY A 49 -16.18 -13.40 7.18
N THR A 50 -14.88 -13.67 7.14
CA THR A 50 -14.11 -14.10 8.33
C THR A 50 -13.71 -12.96 9.27
N ASN A 51 -14.04 -11.70 8.93
CA ASN A 51 -13.65 -10.49 9.69
C ASN A 51 -12.14 -10.40 9.94
N THR A 52 -11.36 -10.49 8.86
CA THR A 52 -9.88 -10.45 8.89
C THR A 52 -9.32 -9.11 8.43
N ASN A 53 -8.18 -8.70 9.00
CA ASN A 53 -7.41 -7.54 8.58
C ASN A 53 -5.95 -7.94 8.38
N HIS A 54 -5.37 -7.53 7.26
CA HIS A 54 -3.98 -7.80 6.90
C HIS A 54 -3.29 -6.50 6.47
N PHE A 55 -2.55 -5.89 7.39
CA PHE A 55 -1.81 -4.66 7.10
C PHE A 55 -0.52 -4.97 6.36
N VAL A 56 -0.41 -4.60 5.09
CA VAL A 56 0.88 -4.66 4.35
C VAL A 56 1.73 -3.41 4.59
N TYR A 57 1.10 -2.36 5.13
CA TYR A 57 1.73 -1.16 5.67
C TYR A 57 0.80 -0.55 6.73
N VAL A 58 1.35 -0.02 7.82
CA VAL A 58 0.60 0.72 8.86
C VAL A 58 1.56 1.55 9.70
N THR A 59 1.13 2.75 10.10
CA THR A 59 1.78 3.58 11.13
C THR A 59 1.14 3.32 12.50
N GLY A 60 1.93 3.45 13.58
CA GLY A 60 1.44 3.22 14.95
C GLY A 60 1.79 1.82 15.50
N SER A 61 0.95 1.31 16.40
CA SER A 61 1.22 0.11 17.22
C SER A 61 0.97 -1.22 16.50
N GLN A 62 0.20 -1.21 15.40
CA GLN A 62 -0.07 -2.40 14.61
C GLN A 62 1.16 -2.84 13.82
N LYS A 63 1.27 -4.14 13.54
CA LYS A 63 2.40 -4.70 12.78
C LYS A 63 1.99 -4.98 11.35
N ALA A 64 2.83 -4.52 10.43
CA ALA A 64 2.74 -4.92 9.03
C ALA A 64 3.15 -6.40 8.87
N GLU A 65 2.49 -7.09 7.96
CA GLU A 65 2.73 -8.50 7.67
C GLU A 65 2.87 -8.80 6.18
N THR A 66 3.26 -10.04 5.87
CA THR A 66 3.45 -10.48 4.48
C THR A 66 2.18 -11.11 3.96
N VAL A 67 1.62 -10.52 2.89
CA VAL A 67 0.51 -11.11 2.15
C VAL A 67 1.03 -11.70 0.84
N LYS A 68 0.79 -13.00 0.62
CA LYS A 68 1.25 -13.67 -0.60
C LYS A 68 0.61 -13.02 -1.83
N GLY A 69 1.44 -12.56 -2.76
CA GLY A 69 0.97 -11.92 -3.99
C GLY A 69 0.66 -10.43 -3.84
N ALA A 70 0.74 -9.84 -2.64
CA ALA A 70 0.58 -8.40 -2.41
C ALA A 70 1.75 -7.86 -1.58
N VAL A 71 2.68 -7.15 -2.22
CA VAL A 71 3.92 -6.68 -1.58
C VAL A 71 4.06 -5.16 -1.72
N TYR A 72 4.17 -4.46 -0.60
CA TYR A 72 4.36 -3.02 -0.56
C TYR A 72 5.84 -2.63 -0.51
N ASP A 73 6.25 -1.65 -1.32
CA ASP A 73 7.56 -1.01 -1.30
C ASP A 73 7.42 0.46 -0.90
N LYS A 74 7.79 0.78 0.34
CA LYS A 74 7.75 2.14 0.91
C LYS A 74 8.58 3.14 0.11
N LYS A 75 9.70 2.73 -0.51
CA LYS A 75 10.58 3.64 -1.24
C LYS A 75 9.93 4.18 -2.52
N THR A 76 9.06 3.38 -3.12
CA THR A 76 8.38 3.72 -4.38
C THR A 76 6.90 4.00 -4.18
N ASN A 77 6.42 3.98 -2.94
CA ASN A 77 5.01 4.06 -2.54
C ASN A 77 4.11 3.15 -3.38
N THR A 78 4.57 1.91 -3.61
CA THR A 78 3.96 0.99 -4.57
C THR A 78 3.55 -0.33 -3.93
N LEU A 79 2.27 -0.67 -3.98
CA LEU A 79 1.74 -2.01 -3.74
C LEU A 79 1.80 -2.84 -5.02
N THR A 80 2.58 -3.92 -5.05
CA THR A 80 2.63 -4.83 -6.21
C THR A 80 1.70 -6.02 -5.98
N LEU A 81 0.71 -6.18 -6.86
CA LEU A 81 -0.14 -7.36 -6.95
C LEU A 81 0.39 -8.31 -8.02
N THR A 82 0.65 -9.57 -7.66
CA THR A 82 1.18 -10.61 -8.56
C THR A 82 0.28 -11.84 -8.52
N ASN A 83 -0.55 -12.00 -9.55
CA ASN A 83 -1.57 -13.05 -9.62
C ASN A 83 -2.43 -13.12 -8.34
N TYR A 84 -2.76 -11.97 -7.76
CA TYR A 84 -3.50 -11.87 -6.50
C TYR A 84 -4.99 -12.08 -6.77
N LYS A 85 -5.50 -13.30 -6.60
CA LYS A 85 -6.89 -13.68 -6.95
C LYS A 85 -7.75 -13.89 -5.72
N HIS A 86 -8.13 -12.80 -5.06
CA HIS A 86 -8.91 -12.82 -3.83
C HIS A 86 -10.16 -11.93 -3.96
N PRO A 87 -11.21 -12.40 -4.66
CA PRO A 87 -12.40 -11.59 -4.95
C PRO A 87 -13.23 -11.23 -3.71
N MET A 88 -12.94 -11.83 -2.55
CA MET A 88 -13.56 -11.52 -1.26
C MET A 88 -12.79 -10.45 -0.45
N MET A 89 -11.52 -10.18 -0.81
CA MET A 89 -10.65 -9.29 -0.05
C MET A 89 -10.71 -7.87 -0.63
N SER A 90 -11.01 -6.90 0.21
CA SER A 90 -10.92 -5.46 -0.08
C SER A 90 -9.51 -4.95 0.17
N ILE A 91 -9.09 -3.95 -0.60
CA ILE A 91 -7.88 -3.16 -0.34
C ILE A 91 -8.30 -1.76 0.07
N GLU A 92 -7.79 -1.30 1.19
CA GLU A 92 -8.00 0.05 1.70
C GLU A 92 -6.66 0.72 1.97
N ALA A 93 -6.51 1.93 1.46
CA ALA A 93 -5.35 2.78 1.68
C ALA A 93 -5.79 4.07 2.36
N ASN A 94 -5.05 4.52 3.36
CA ASN A 94 -5.28 5.80 4.04
C ASN A 94 -3.99 6.61 4.10
N GLU A 95 -4.08 7.92 3.86
CA GLU A 95 -2.96 8.88 3.97
C GLU A 95 -1.69 8.43 3.21
N MET A 96 -1.87 7.83 2.03
CA MET A 96 -0.76 7.31 1.23
C MET A 96 -0.18 8.36 0.26
N GLY A 97 -0.60 9.63 0.39
CA GLY A 97 -0.16 10.73 -0.47
C GLY A 97 -0.69 10.65 -1.90
N ASP A 98 -0.26 11.59 -2.74
CA ASP A 98 -0.74 11.70 -4.13
C ASP A 98 -0.05 10.76 -5.12
N ASP A 99 1.04 10.11 -4.71
CA ASP A 99 1.83 9.22 -5.55
C ASP A 99 1.66 7.72 -5.21
N PHE A 100 0.61 7.36 -4.46
CA PHE A 100 0.32 5.96 -4.18
C PHE A 100 0.07 5.17 -5.47
N LYS A 101 0.70 4.00 -5.57
CA LYS A 101 0.69 3.16 -6.77
C LYS A 101 0.25 1.74 -6.47
N ILE A 102 -0.58 1.18 -7.35
CA ILE A 102 -0.85 -0.26 -7.41
C ILE A 102 -0.27 -0.82 -8.72
N LYS A 103 0.75 -1.65 -8.61
CA LYS A 103 1.40 -2.28 -9.77
C LYS A 103 0.87 -3.69 -9.98
N LEU A 104 0.29 -3.93 -11.15
CA LEU A 104 -0.28 -5.20 -11.56
C LEU A 104 0.74 -6.05 -12.33
N VAL A 105 0.88 -7.32 -11.93
CA VAL A 105 1.61 -8.36 -12.63
C VAL A 105 0.70 -9.59 -12.77
N GLY A 106 0.44 -10.02 -14.00
CA GLY A 106 -0.49 -11.13 -14.26
C GLY A 106 -1.95 -10.76 -13.98
N ASP A 107 -2.76 -11.74 -13.56
CA ASP A 107 -4.21 -11.58 -13.40
C ASP A 107 -4.62 -11.46 -11.93
N ASN A 108 -5.23 -10.32 -11.56
CA ASN A 108 -5.54 -9.96 -10.18
C ASN A 108 -7.04 -9.71 -9.99
N GLN A 109 -7.59 -10.05 -8.82
CA GLN A 109 -8.99 -9.91 -8.46
C GLN A 109 -9.14 -9.51 -6.99
N ILE A 110 -9.97 -8.49 -6.72
CA ILE A 110 -10.26 -7.99 -5.37
C ILE A 110 -11.77 -7.67 -5.23
N LYS A 111 -12.25 -7.56 -3.99
CA LYS A 111 -13.64 -7.18 -3.67
C LYS A 111 -13.90 -5.69 -3.90
N SER A 112 -13.06 -4.83 -3.35
CA SER A 112 -13.14 -3.38 -3.56
C SER A 112 -11.80 -2.70 -3.35
N LEU A 113 -11.65 -1.50 -3.91
CA LEU A 113 -10.55 -0.59 -3.65
C LEU A 113 -11.11 0.68 -2.99
N ILE A 114 -10.61 1.01 -1.80
CA ILE A 114 -11.00 2.20 -1.04
C ILE A 114 -9.74 3.04 -0.79
N VAL A 115 -9.79 4.33 -1.09
CA VAL A 115 -8.67 5.25 -0.87
C VAL A 115 -9.15 6.46 -0.09
N TRP A 116 -8.65 6.59 1.14
CA TRP A 116 -8.92 7.67 2.07
C TRP A 116 -7.76 8.66 2.08
N GLY A 117 -8.08 9.96 2.16
CA GLY A 117 -7.11 11.03 2.03
C GLY A 117 -6.75 11.76 3.32
N TYR A 118 -7.71 11.96 4.23
CA TYR A 118 -7.60 12.72 5.47
C TYR A 118 -6.76 14.00 5.36
N GLY A 119 -6.99 14.81 4.32
CA GLY A 119 -6.22 16.03 4.07
C GLY A 119 -4.79 15.83 3.54
N TYR A 120 -4.28 14.60 3.43
CA TYR A 120 -2.89 14.26 3.07
C TYR A 120 -2.70 13.80 1.61
N GLY A 121 -3.73 13.19 1.02
CA GLY A 121 -3.74 12.78 -0.40
C GLY A 121 -4.53 11.50 -0.61
N GLY A 122 -5.35 11.48 -1.66
CA GLY A 122 -6.29 10.38 -1.93
C GLY A 122 -6.19 9.83 -3.37
N SER A 123 -5.06 10.07 -4.04
CA SER A 123 -4.84 9.65 -5.42
C SER A 123 -4.29 8.22 -5.50
N VAL A 124 -4.56 7.54 -6.62
CA VAL A 124 -4.00 6.21 -6.87
C VAL A 124 -3.68 6.02 -8.36
N GLU A 125 -2.47 5.58 -8.65
CA GLU A 125 -2.07 5.15 -10.00
C GLU A 125 -2.02 3.62 -10.09
N ILE A 126 -2.88 3.04 -10.93
CA ILE A 126 -2.86 1.63 -11.28
C ILE A 126 -2.02 1.44 -12.53
N LEU A 127 -0.91 0.71 -12.43
CA LEU A 127 0.06 0.55 -13.50
C LEU A 127 0.53 -0.89 -13.68
N GLY A 128 1.26 -1.17 -14.75
CA GLY A 128 1.88 -2.48 -14.97
C GLY A 128 1.52 -3.06 -16.33
N ASP A 129 1.63 -4.38 -16.45
CA ASP A 129 1.26 -5.16 -17.63
C ASP A 129 0.21 -6.24 -17.33
N GLY A 130 -0.38 -6.21 -16.12
CA GLY A 130 -1.42 -7.12 -15.67
C GLY A 130 -2.84 -6.54 -15.70
N THR A 131 -3.80 -7.36 -15.31
CA THR A 131 -5.23 -7.04 -15.18
C THR A 131 -5.64 -6.94 -13.72
N LEU A 132 -6.67 -6.14 -13.43
CA LEU A 132 -7.33 -6.08 -12.12
C LEU A 132 -8.85 -6.11 -12.30
N THR A 133 -9.48 -7.18 -11.83
CA THR A 133 -10.94 -7.27 -11.72
C THR A 133 -11.38 -6.89 -10.31
N ILE A 134 -12.30 -5.94 -10.20
CA ILE A 134 -12.80 -5.44 -8.91
C ILE A 134 -14.30 -5.75 -8.78
N ASN A 135 -14.69 -6.31 -7.64
CA ASN A 135 -16.08 -6.56 -7.27
C ASN A 135 -16.84 -7.49 -8.21
N LYS A 136 -16.17 -8.51 -8.78
CA LYS A 136 -16.79 -9.46 -9.73
C LYS A 136 -18.06 -10.12 -9.17
N ASN A 137 -18.08 -10.37 -7.86
CA ASN A 137 -19.22 -10.98 -7.15
C ASN A 137 -20.35 -10.00 -6.85
N LYS A 138 -20.16 -8.69 -7.10
CA LYS A 138 -21.16 -7.62 -6.87
C LYS A 138 -21.62 -7.50 -5.41
N GLU A 139 -20.74 -7.85 -4.47
CA GLU A 139 -21.00 -7.80 -3.02
C GLU A 139 -20.86 -6.40 -2.43
N LYS A 140 -20.17 -5.49 -3.13
CA LYS A 140 -20.12 -4.07 -2.79
C LYS A 140 -20.98 -3.26 -3.75
N ASN A 141 -21.66 -2.24 -3.25
CA ASN A 141 -22.43 -1.34 -4.12
C ASN A 141 -21.49 -0.62 -5.11
N CYS A 142 -20.34 -0.17 -4.62
CA CYS A 142 -19.28 0.47 -5.40
C CYS A 142 -17.96 -0.31 -5.30
N GLY A 143 -17.34 -0.57 -6.46
CA GLY A 143 -16.09 -1.32 -6.53
C GLY A 143 -14.87 -0.47 -6.21
N ILE A 144 -14.84 0.78 -6.67
CA ILE A 144 -13.79 1.76 -6.34
C ILE A 144 -14.43 2.96 -5.65
N THR A 145 -13.98 3.27 -4.44
CA THR A 145 -14.41 4.44 -3.66
C THR A 145 -13.19 5.27 -3.29
N MET A 146 -13.23 6.57 -3.55
CA MET A 146 -12.17 7.50 -3.13
C MET A 146 -12.75 8.64 -2.30
N GLN A 147 -12.14 8.91 -1.16
CA GLN A 147 -12.54 9.93 -0.20
C GLN A 147 -11.31 10.79 0.15
N PRO A 148 -10.97 11.76 -0.72
CA PRO A 148 -9.81 12.63 -0.54
C PRO A 148 -9.89 13.59 0.65
N GLU A 149 -11.07 13.81 1.23
CA GLU A 149 -11.27 14.58 2.48
C GLU A 149 -10.46 15.89 2.52
N GLY A 150 -10.78 16.83 1.62
CA GLY A 150 -10.07 18.11 1.55
C GLY A 150 -9.00 18.22 0.45
N THR A 151 -8.63 17.11 -0.20
CA THR A 151 -7.58 17.08 -1.23
C THR A 151 -8.10 16.79 -2.64
N LYS A 152 -7.21 16.88 -3.64
CA LYS A 152 -7.50 16.39 -4.98
C LYS A 152 -7.23 14.88 -5.01
N ALA A 153 -8.19 14.10 -5.51
CA ALA A 153 -8.02 12.68 -5.80
C ALA A 153 -7.98 12.45 -7.31
N VAL A 154 -7.00 11.69 -7.78
CA VAL A 154 -6.94 11.21 -9.16
C VAL A 154 -6.77 9.69 -9.19
N LEU A 155 -7.71 8.99 -9.82
CA LEU A 155 -7.55 7.62 -10.29
C LEU A 155 -6.86 7.65 -11.65
N LYS A 156 -5.61 7.21 -11.71
CA LYS A 156 -4.83 7.13 -12.94
C LYS A 156 -4.62 5.69 -13.37
N VAL A 157 -4.73 5.40 -14.66
CA VAL A 157 -4.29 4.11 -15.22
C VAL A 157 -3.11 4.34 -16.15
N SER A 158 -2.05 3.55 -15.98
CA SER A 158 -0.76 3.72 -16.67
C SER A 158 -0.19 2.43 -17.24
N GLY A 159 0.71 2.53 -18.21
CA GLY A 159 1.38 1.37 -18.81
C GLY A 159 0.45 0.55 -19.70
N LYS A 160 0.32 -0.75 -19.42
CA LYS A 160 -0.60 -1.68 -20.10
C LYS A 160 -1.60 -2.29 -19.12
N ALA A 161 -1.82 -1.64 -17.97
CA ALA A 161 -2.79 -2.09 -17.00
C ALA A 161 -4.20 -2.00 -17.59
N VAL A 162 -5.01 -3.01 -17.25
CA VAL A 162 -6.44 -3.06 -17.58
C VAL A 162 -7.20 -3.27 -16.28
N VAL A 163 -8.20 -2.43 -16.03
CA VAL A 163 -9.00 -2.47 -14.81
C VAL A 163 -10.47 -2.61 -15.18
N ASP A 164 -11.10 -3.68 -14.69
CA ASP A 164 -12.52 -3.95 -14.86
C ASP A 164 -13.20 -3.88 -13.50
N VAL A 165 -14.13 -2.95 -13.34
CA VAL A 165 -14.84 -2.71 -12.08
C VAL A 165 -16.31 -3.04 -12.27
N TYR A 166 -16.88 -3.86 -11.39
CA TYR A 166 -18.31 -4.20 -11.43
C TYR A 166 -19.07 -3.49 -10.32
N ALA A 167 -20.30 -3.08 -10.63
CA ALA A 167 -21.20 -2.47 -9.67
C ALA A 167 -22.06 -3.51 -8.95
N GLY A 168 -22.44 -3.19 -7.72
CA GLY A 168 -23.51 -3.89 -7.00
C GLY A 168 -24.90 -3.47 -7.50
N THR A 169 -25.90 -3.56 -6.63
CA THR A 169 -27.30 -3.26 -6.94
C THR A 169 -27.53 -1.83 -7.42
N ASP A 170 -26.74 -0.88 -6.91
CA ASP A 170 -26.92 0.55 -7.15
C ASP A 170 -26.36 1.01 -8.51
N LYS A 171 -25.78 0.09 -9.30
CA LYS A 171 -25.23 0.36 -10.64
C LYS A 171 -24.23 1.54 -10.63
N MET A 172 -23.37 1.59 -9.62
CA MET A 172 -22.34 2.62 -9.45
C MET A 172 -20.98 1.96 -9.19
N PRO A 173 -20.18 1.62 -10.22
CA PRO A 173 -18.93 0.90 -10.05
C PRO A 173 -17.79 1.79 -9.51
N PHE A 174 -17.89 3.11 -9.68
CA PHE A 174 -16.89 4.09 -9.27
C PHE A 174 -17.56 5.31 -8.64
N TYR A 175 -16.98 5.78 -7.53
CA TYR A 175 -17.46 6.94 -6.78
C TYR A 175 -16.31 7.69 -6.11
N VAL A 176 -16.38 9.03 -6.16
CA VAL A 176 -15.49 9.96 -5.46
C VAL A 176 -16.33 11.05 -4.81
N ASN A 177 -16.09 11.33 -3.53
CA ASN A 177 -16.61 12.52 -2.86
C ASN A 177 -15.49 13.56 -2.75
N SER A 178 -15.64 14.72 -3.39
CA SER A 178 -14.57 15.71 -3.47
C SER A 178 -15.01 17.08 -2.97
N ILE A 179 -14.07 17.80 -2.32
CA ILE A 179 -14.24 19.21 -2.04
C ILE A 179 -13.98 20.02 -3.30
N SER A 180 -14.96 20.81 -3.70
CA SER A 180 -14.94 21.77 -4.79
C SER A 180 -15.10 21.15 -6.18
N GLU A 181 -16.01 21.76 -6.95
CA GLU A 181 -16.26 21.50 -8.38
C GLU A 181 -14.97 21.54 -9.23
N LYS A 182 -13.93 22.25 -8.77
CA LYS A 182 -12.61 22.30 -9.44
C LYS A 182 -11.93 20.93 -9.57
N TYR A 183 -12.28 19.95 -8.73
CA TYR A 183 -11.66 18.63 -8.72
C TYR A 183 -12.51 17.53 -9.39
N LYS A 184 -13.51 17.91 -10.20
CA LYS A 184 -14.32 16.95 -10.98
C LYS A 184 -13.53 16.07 -11.96
N ASN A 185 -12.36 16.51 -12.38
CA ASN A 185 -11.44 15.74 -13.22
C ASN A 185 -10.58 14.79 -12.37
N CYS A 186 -11.21 13.75 -11.85
CA CYS A 186 -10.60 12.78 -10.93
C CYS A 186 -10.20 11.45 -11.58
N VAL A 187 -10.34 11.31 -12.91
CA VAL A 187 -9.91 10.11 -13.65
C VAL A 187 -8.95 10.48 -14.78
N ASP A 188 -7.76 9.88 -14.76
CA ASP A 188 -6.73 9.96 -15.80
C ASP A 188 -6.53 8.57 -16.44
N ALA A 189 -7.49 8.16 -17.26
CA ALA A 189 -7.52 6.88 -17.97
C ALA A 189 -8.33 7.02 -19.28
N ASP A 190 -8.15 6.07 -20.21
CA ASP A 190 -9.13 5.83 -21.27
C ASP A 190 -10.25 4.96 -20.69
N THR A 191 -11.50 5.36 -20.91
CA THR A 191 -12.66 4.78 -20.24
C THR A 191 -13.76 4.44 -21.22
N ASP A 192 -14.58 3.43 -20.90
CA ASP A 192 -15.78 3.09 -21.67
C ASP A 192 -17.01 3.95 -21.31
N LYS A 193 -16.88 4.80 -20.29
CA LYS A 193 -17.96 5.63 -19.73
C LYS A 193 -17.49 7.01 -19.32
N THR A 194 -18.43 7.94 -19.31
CA THR A 194 -18.24 9.32 -18.87
C THR A 194 -18.51 9.47 -17.38
N LEU A 195 -17.73 10.32 -16.72
CA LEU A 195 -18.00 10.76 -15.35
C LEU A 195 -19.27 11.60 -15.29
N LYS A 196 -20.03 11.44 -14.21
CA LYS A 196 -21.13 12.30 -13.81
C LYS A 196 -20.75 13.08 -12.56
N THR A 197 -21.31 14.27 -12.42
CA THR A 197 -21.08 15.15 -11.28
C THR A 197 -22.41 15.69 -10.78
N GLU A 198 -22.59 15.73 -9.47
CA GLU A 198 -23.76 16.31 -8.80
C GLU A 198 -23.36 16.94 -7.45
N ALA A 199 -24.24 17.78 -6.92
CA ALA A 199 -24.03 18.38 -5.61
C ALA A 199 -24.00 17.30 -4.51
N ALA A 200 -23.10 17.47 -3.54
CA ALA A 200 -23.15 16.68 -2.31
C ALA A 200 -24.19 17.27 -1.36
N TYR A 201 -24.81 16.42 -0.55
CA TYR A 201 -25.86 16.79 0.38
C TYR A 201 -25.62 16.17 1.75
N THR A 202 -26.06 16.87 2.79
CA THR A 202 -26.22 16.32 4.13
C THR A 202 -27.71 16.26 4.47
N ASP A 203 -28.09 15.27 5.26
CA ASP A 203 -29.45 15.15 5.77
C ASP A 203 -29.45 15.66 7.23
N ARG A 204 -30.24 16.70 7.51
CA ARG A 204 -30.43 17.25 8.86
C ARG A 204 -31.78 16.78 9.38
N TYR A 205 -31.79 15.90 10.39
CA TYR A 205 -33.04 15.43 10.99
C TYR A 205 -33.88 16.59 11.53
N ILE A 206 -35.19 16.48 11.35
CA ILE A 206 -36.14 17.43 11.94
C ILE A 206 -36.33 17.03 13.39
N MET A 207 -36.03 17.97 14.29
CA MET A 207 -36.06 17.78 15.73
C MET A 207 -37.01 18.79 16.35
N HIS A 208 -37.74 18.40 17.40
CA HIS A 208 -38.77 19.23 18.03
C HIS A 208 -38.50 19.49 19.51
N HIS A 209 -39.04 20.60 20.01
CA HIS A 209 -39.20 20.87 21.44
C HIS A 209 -40.55 20.33 21.89
N VAL A 210 -40.52 19.41 22.85
CA VAL A 210 -41.71 18.65 23.24
C VAL A 210 -41.95 18.78 24.73
N VAL A 211 -43.21 19.08 25.08
CA VAL A 211 -43.70 19.08 26.46
C VAL A 211 -44.67 17.93 26.67
N CYS A 212 -44.44 17.17 27.72
CA CYS A 212 -45.41 16.21 28.24
C CYS A 212 -46.22 16.92 29.33
N LEU A 213 -47.55 16.94 29.20
CA LEU A 213 -48.42 17.63 30.15
C LEU A 213 -48.52 16.89 31.49
N SER A 214 -48.87 17.63 32.55
CA SER A 214 -49.33 17.07 33.82
C SER A 214 -50.56 16.19 33.64
N ASP A 215 -50.77 15.26 34.57
CA ASP A 215 -51.91 14.33 34.48
C ASP A 215 -53.25 15.05 34.71
N GLU A 216 -53.26 16.11 35.53
CA GLU A 216 -54.41 16.97 35.82
C GLU A 216 -54.05 18.46 35.63
N PRO A 217 -55.02 19.33 35.25
CA PRO A 217 -54.79 20.76 35.14
C PRO A 217 -54.89 21.46 36.51
N SER A 218 -54.16 22.56 36.66
CA SER A 218 -54.29 23.49 37.78
C SER A 218 -55.20 24.65 37.40
N VAL A 219 -55.98 25.16 38.35
CA VAL A 219 -56.73 26.41 38.16
C VAL A 219 -55.81 27.57 38.48
N PHE A 220 -55.59 28.46 37.52
CA PHE A 220 -54.75 29.64 37.67
C PHE A 220 -55.59 30.92 37.64
N GLU A 221 -55.23 31.84 38.52
CA GLU A 221 -55.68 33.23 38.45
C GLU A 221 -54.99 33.93 37.27
N VAL A 222 -55.77 34.64 36.45
CA VAL A 222 -55.25 35.27 35.22
C VAL A 222 -54.75 36.68 35.50
N TYR A 223 -53.52 36.93 35.05
CA TYR A 223 -52.86 38.22 35.01
C TYR A 223 -52.71 38.70 33.56
N MET A 224 -52.84 40.00 33.36
CA MET A 224 -52.48 40.69 32.12
C MET A 224 -51.23 41.53 32.36
N LYS A 225 -50.49 41.87 31.31
CA LYS A 225 -49.24 42.63 31.40
C LYS A 225 -49.32 43.95 30.64
N ASP A 226 -48.84 45.02 31.25
CA ASP A 226 -48.68 46.31 30.59
C ASP A 226 -47.80 46.18 29.35
N GLY A 227 -48.30 46.64 28.20
CA GLY A 227 -47.62 46.52 26.91
C GLY A 227 -47.81 45.18 26.18
N ASP A 228 -48.48 44.17 26.78
CA ASP A 228 -48.89 42.93 26.10
C ASP A 228 -50.37 42.61 26.40
N ALA A 229 -51.26 43.33 25.70
CA ALA A 229 -52.70 43.21 25.90
C ALA A 229 -53.32 41.90 25.36
N ASN A 230 -52.56 41.09 24.62
CA ASN A 230 -53.08 39.89 23.95
C ASN A 230 -52.66 38.58 24.64
N SER A 231 -51.72 38.65 25.59
CA SER A 231 -51.24 37.48 26.33
C SER A 231 -51.88 37.41 27.71
N LYS A 232 -52.21 36.18 28.12
CA LYS A 232 -52.64 35.86 29.48
C LYS A 232 -51.48 35.22 30.23
N TYR A 233 -51.35 35.55 31.50
CA TYR A 233 -50.32 35.05 32.38
C TYR A 233 -50.92 34.43 33.63
N ALA A 234 -50.18 33.50 34.23
CA ALA A 234 -50.43 33.00 35.57
C ALA A 234 -49.18 33.22 36.40
N ILE A 235 -49.36 33.54 37.68
CA ILE A 235 -48.24 33.83 38.59
C ILE A 235 -48.46 33.05 39.88
N ASP A 236 -47.58 32.10 40.15
CA ASP A 236 -47.51 31.42 41.44
C ASP A 236 -46.45 32.11 42.30
N MET A 237 -46.84 32.47 43.52
CA MET A 237 -45.96 33.15 44.47
C MET A 237 -45.88 32.33 45.75
N TYR A 238 -44.65 32.11 46.21
CA TYR A 238 -44.31 31.46 47.47
C TYR A 238 -43.44 32.42 48.30
N ASP A 239 -43.25 32.12 49.58
CA ASP A 239 -42.49 32.98 50.51
C ASP A 239 -41.07 33.34 50.01
N THR A 240 -40.44 32.46 49.23
CA THR A 240 -39.05 32.61 48.77
C THR A 240 -38.86 32.40 47.27
N SER A 241 -39.94 32.20 46.52
CA SER A 241 -39.84 32.00 45.06
C SER A 241 -41.12 32.40 44.34
N TYR A 242 -41.00 32.64 43.04
CA TYR A 242 -42.14 32.87 42.17
C TYR A 242 -41.93 32.21 40.82
N TYR A 243 -43.04 31.92 40.14
CA TYR A 243 -43.08 31.42 38.78
C TYR A 243 -44.05 32.27 37.98
N ILE A 244 -43.63 32.66 36.78
CA ILE A 244 -44.48 33.34 35.81
C ILE A 244 -44.68 32.40 34.64
N TYR A 245 -45.94 32.14 34.33
CA TYR A 245 -46.35 31.32 33.20
C TYR A 245 -47.07 32.19 32.17
N LYS A 246 -46.80 31.94 30.90
CA LYS A 246 -47.65 32.39 29.79
C LYS A 246 -48.70 31.30 29.52
N LEU A 247 -49.97 31.66 29.53
CA LEU A 247 -51.08 30.74 29.27
C LEU A 247 -51.33 30.64 27.77
N ILE A 248 -50.96 29.51 27.18
CA ILE A 248 -51.04 29.23 25.75
C ILE A 248 -52.27 28.35 25.48
N TYR A 249 -53.23 28.83 24.70
CA TYR A 249 -54.41 28.03 24.32
C TYR A 249 -54.09 27.08 23.17
N CYS A 250 -54.12 25.79 23.45
CA CYS A 250 -53.98 24.73 22.44
C CYS A 250 -55.35 24.40 21.85
N LYS A 251 -55.66 25.00 20.70
CA LYS A 251 -56.98 24.86 20.05
C LYS A 251 -57.35 23.42 19.67
N SER A 252 -56.37 22.61 19.25
CA SER A 252 -56.59 21.22 18.83
C SER A 252 -56.98 20.30 19.98
N LEU A 253 -56.46 20.57 21.18
CA LEU A 253 -56.79 19.83 22.40
C LEU A 253 -57.88 20.49 23.23
N ASN A 254 -58.27 21.71 22.87
CA ASN A 254 -59.19 22.54 23.64
C ASN A 254 -58.78 22.67 25.11
N LEU A 255 -57.50 22.98 25.35
CA LEU A 255 -56.93 23.18 26.69
C LEU A 255 -55.97 24.37 26.74
N TYR A 256 -55.66 24.86 27.93
CA TYR A 256 -54.56 25.79 28.16
C TYR A 256 -53.32 25.06 28.66
N TYR A 257 -52.15 25.46 28.16
CA TYR A 257 -50.84 25.06 28.65
C TYR A 257 -50.17 26.27 29.33
N ALA A 258 -49.76 26.10 30.58
CA ALA A 258 -49.01 27.08 31.34
C ALA A 258 -47.51 26.92 31.05
N HIS A 259 -46.99 27.72 30.12
CA HIS A 259 -45.58 27.72 29.76
C HIS A 259 -44.78 28.60 30.72
N GLU A 260 -43.87 28.00 31.49
CA GLU A 260 -42.98 28.75 32.40
C GLU A 260 -42.05 29.65 31.58
N ILE A 261 -42.16 30.97 31.77
CA ILE A 261 -41.31 31.96 31.09
C ILE A 261 -40.27 32.58 32.02
N GLU A 262 -40.51 32.55 33.34
CA GLU A 262 -39.61 33.12 34.33
C GLU A 262 -39.81 32.42 35.68
N HIS A 263 -38.71 32.20 36.39
CA HIS A 263 -38.72 31.82 37.79
C HIS A 263 -37.65 32.60 38.55
N GLY A 264 -37.88 32.86 39.84
CA GLY A 264 -36.90 33.55 40.67
C GLY A 264 -36.98 33.15 42.14
N TYR A 265 -35.88 33.36 42.86
CA TYR A 265 -35.74 33.05 44.29
C TYR A 265 -35.70 34.32 45.15
N SER A 266 -36.79 35.08 45.12
CA SER A 266 -36.93 36.33 45.89
C SER A 266 -38.39 36.66 46.13
N ALA A 267 -38.65 37.59 47.07
CA ALA A 267 -39.96 38.22 47.18
C ALA A 267 -40.34 38.87 45.83
N PHE A 268 -41.56 38.61 45.38
CA PHE A 268 -42.08 39.06 44.09
C PHE A 268 -43.36 39.85 44.27
N ASN A 269 -43.49 40.97 43.57
CA ASN A 269 -44.73 41.75 43.51
C ASN A 269 -45.12 41.94 42.03
N PRO A 270 -46.20 41.29 41.56
CA PRO A 270 -46.64 41.37 40.16
C PRO A 270 -46.84 42.81 39.67
N SER A 271 -47.36 43.70 40.51
CA SER A 271 -47.69 45.08 40.14
C SER A 271 -46.43 45.90 39.81
N ASN A 272 -45.33 45.67 40.53
CA ASN A 272 -44.05 46.35 40.27
C ASN A 272 -43.45 45.96 38.92
N MET A 273 -43.87 44.82 38.38
CA MET A 273 -43.41 44.25 37.10
C MET A 273 -44.41 44.47 35.97
N GLY A 274 -45.45 45.30 36.21
CA GLY A 274 -46.49 45.63 35.22
C GLY A 274 -47.53 44.54 35.01
N TYR A 275 -47.67 43.57 35.92
CA TYR A 275 -48.74 42.57 35.89
C TYR A 275 -49.90 42.98 36.78
N TYR A 276 -51.12 42.93 36.24
CA TYR A 276 -52.35 43.20 36.97
C TYR A 276 -53.30 42.01 36.91
N LYS A 277 -53.85 41.66 38.07
CA LYS A 277 -54.77 40.54 38.24
C LYS A 277 -56.14 40.87 37.63
N THR A 278 -56.75 39.90 36.99
CA THR A 278 -58.11 39.98 36.44
C THR A 278 -59.11 39.20 37.31
N LEU A 279 -60.40 39.22 36.93
CA LEU A 279 -61.43 38.37 37.53
C LEU A 279 -61.55 37.00 36.86
N GLU A 280 -60.71 36.71 35.86
CA GLU A 280 -60.74 35.45 35.11
C GLU A 280 -59.88 34.38 35.81
N GLU A 281 -60.39 33.15 35.82
CA GLU A 281 -59.65 31.95 36.21
C GLU A 281 -59.63 30.99 35.02
N ILE A 282 -58.47 30.35 34.77
CA ILE A 282 -58.27 29.41 33.67
C ILE A 282 -57.67 28.12 34.22
N SER A 283 -58.28 26.98 33.88
CA SER A 283 -57.66 25.67 34.07
C SER A 283 -56.60 25.44 32.99
N ALA A 284 -55.34 25.29 33.39
CA ALA A 284 -54.23 25.02 32.49
C ALA A 284 -53.36 23.86 32.99
N TYR A 285 -52.86 23.08 32.05
CA TYR A 285 -51.88 22.03 32.32
C TYR A 285 -50.48 22.62 32.40
N THR A 286 -49.67 22.12 33.32
CA THR A 286 -48.25 22.44 33.41
C THR A 286 -47.43 21.34 32.74
N TYR A 287 -46.10 21.48 32.73
CA TYR A 287 -45.24 20.40 32.23
C TYR A 287 -45.00 19.34 33.32
N LYS A 288 -45.02 18.06 32.92
CA LYS A 288 -44.52 16.93 33.73
C LYS A 288 -43.03 16.68 33.46
N SER A 289 -42.65 16.79 32.19
CA SER A 289 -41.28 16.68 31.70
C SER A 289 -41.13 17.47 30.41
N LYS A 290 -39.90 17.91 30.14
CA LYS A 290 -39.52 18.55 28.88
C LYS A 290 -38.41 17.78 28.21
N SER A 291 -38.50 17.61 26.90
CA SER A 291 -37.39 17.13 26.09
C SER A 291 -37.16 18.03 24.89
N SER A 292 -35.89 18.21 24.55
CA SER A 292 -35.44 19.00 23.40
C SER A 292 -34.62 18.10 22.51
N GLY A 293 -34.96 18.07 21.22
CA GLY A 293 -34.27 17.20 20.28
C GLY A 293 -35.00 15.88 20.05
N GLU A 294 -36.33 15.86 20.11
CA GLU A 294 -37.08 14.67 19.72
C GLU A 294 -37.17 14.58 18.20
N GLN A 295 -36.73 13.45 17.65
CA GLN A 295 -36.68 13.26 16.20
C GLN A 295 -38.07 12.99 15.64
N GLU A 296 -38.47 13.75 14.61
CA GLU A 296 -39.72 13.52 13.88
C GLU A 296 -39.61 12.28 12.99
N TYR A 297 -40.65 11.45 13.03
CA TYR A 297 -40.87 10.33 12.13
C TYR A 297 -42.21 10.48 11.42
N ILE A 298 -42.28 9.94 10.21
CA ILE A 298 -43.51 9.78 9.44
C ILE A 298 -43.89 8.31 9.50
N GLU A 299 -45.06 8.00 10.01
CA GLU A 299 -45.61 6.65 9.95
C GLU A 299 -45.94 6.28 8.49
N ASP A 300 -45.30 5.22 7.99
CA ASP A 300 -45.36 4.85 6.57
C ASP A 300 -46.80 4.52 6.12
N LYS A 301 -47.64 3.99 7.03
CA LYS A 301 -49.02 3.59 6.74
C LYS A 301 -49.98 4.78 6.62
N THR A 302 -49.82 5.78 7.49
CA THR A 302 -50.81 6.86 7.65
C THR A 302 -50.31 8.20 7.13
N GLY A 303 -48.99 8.36 6.97
CA GLY A 303 -48.33 9.62 6.67
C GLY A 303 -48.33 10.60 7.84
N LYS A 304 -48.79 10.20 9.04
CA LYS A 304 -48.82 11.06 10.22
C LYS A 304 -47.42 11.23 10.81
N LYS A 305 -47.18 12.45 11.32
CA LYS A 305 -45.96 12.79 12.03
C LYS A 305 -46.06 12.39 13.49
N CYS A 306 -45.02 11.75 14.01
CA CYS A 306 -44.94 11.34 15.40
C CYS A 306 -43.50 11.45 15.90
N ILE A 307 -43.34 11.35 17.21
CA ILE A 307 -42.07 11.13 17.91
C ILE A 307 -42.16 9.85 18.73
N PHE A 308 -41.05 9.44 19.32
CA PHE A 308 -41.06 8.39 20.32
C PHE A 308 -40.33 8.85 21.57
N GLU A 309 -41.06 8.95 22.66
CA GLU A 309 -40.56 9.46 23.93
C GLU A 309 -40.07 8.31 24.81
N LEU A 310 -38.98 8.54 25.54
CA LEU A 310 -38.41 7.56 26.46
C LEU A 310 -39.34 7.36 27.68
N ASP A 311 -39.77 6.13 27.91
CA ASP A 311 -40.52 5.72 29.11
C ASP A 311 -39.71 4.68 29.89
N ILE A 312 -39.43 4.97 31.17
CA ILE A 312 -38.69 4.09 32.08
C ILE A 312 -39.61 3.69 33.23
N LYS A 313 -40.02 2.42 33.24
CA LYS A 313 -40.86 1.84 34.29
C LYS A 313 -40.15 0.66 34.92
N ASN A 314 -39.93 0.71 36.24
CA ASN A 314 -39.26 -0.36 37.01
C ASN A 314 -37.91 -0.82 36.41
N GLY A 315 -37.16 0.11 35.81
CA GLY A 315 -35.86 -0.19 35.17
C GLY A 315 -35.93 -0.72 33.73
N VAL A 316 -37.13 -0.92 33.17
CA VAL A 316 -37.33 -1.30 31.77
C VAL A 316 -37.41 -0.03 30.91
N ILE A 317 -36.58 0.04 29.87
CA ILE A 317 -36.55 1.12 28.89
C ILE A 317 -37.49 0.76 27.74
N SER A 318 -38.40 1.67 27.43
CA SER A 318 -39.29 1.59 26.27
C SER A 318 -39.44 2.97 25.61
N TYR A 319 -39.93 2.99 24.37
CA TYR A 319 -40.13 4.22 23.61
C TYR A 319 -41.59 4.29 23.14
N VAL A 320 -42.35 5.24 23.67
CA VAL A 320 -43.79 5.37 23.44
C VAL A 320 -44.04 6.34 22.30
N LYS A 321 -44.86 5.94 21.33
CA LYS A 321 -45.25 6.82 20.22
C LYS A 321 -46.14 7.94 20.74
N SER A 322 -45.79 9.17 20.38
CA SER A 322 -46.59 10.36 20.66
C SER A 322 -46.89 11.15 19.39
N ASP A 323 -48.14 11.60 19.26
CA ASP A 323 -48.59 12.54 18.24
C ASP A 323 -48.12 13.95 18.63
N LEU A 324 -47.56 14.68 17.66
CA LEU A 324 -47.09 16.06 17.87
C LEU A 324 -48.22 17.06 17.68
N ILE A 325 -48.50 17.85 18.71
CA ILE A 325 -49.53 18.88 18.68
C ILE A 325 -48.88 20.26 18.84
N SER A 326 -48.85 21.04 17.77
CA SER A 326 -48.22 22.37 17.79
C SER A 326 -48.95 23.31 18.75
N ILE A 327 -48.18 23.98 19.61
CA ILE A 327 -48.65 25.07 20.47
C ILE A 327 -48.12 26.45 20.02
N GLY A 328 -47.51 26.50 18.83
CA GLY A 328 -46.97 27.71 18.21
C GLY A 328 -45.51 28.01 18.56
N SER A 329 -45.00 29.10 18.01
CA SER A 329 -43.65 29.58 18.28
C SER A 329 -43.61 30.30 19.62
N ILE A 330 -42.71 29.86 20.50
CA ILE A 330 -42.46 30.45 21.80
C ILE A 330 -41.08 31.09 21.79
N THR A 331 -41.01 32.35 22.22
CA THR A 331 -39.76 33.09 22.37
C THR A 331 -39.22 32.88 23.78
N ASP A 332 -37.97 32.42 23.88
CA ASP A 332 -37.29 32.24 25.15
C ASP A 332 -36.85 33.58 25.77
N SER A 333 -36.24 33.54 26.97
CA SER A 333 -35.74 34.72 27.68
C SER A 333 -34.60 35.45 26.95
N ASN A 334 -34.00 34.84 25.92
CA ASN A 334 -32.91 35.42 25.12
C ASN A 334 -33.44 36.09 23.83
N GLY A 335 -34.76 36.01 23.57
CA GLY A 335 -35.38 36.53 22.37
C GLY A 335 -35.36 35.57 21.17
N GLU A 336 -34.96 34.31 21.36
CA GLU A 336 -34.98 33.29 20.31
C GLU A 336 -36.34 32.59 20.25
N ALA A 337 -36.99 32.61 19.08
CA ALA A 337 -38.27 31.93 18.87
C ALA A 337 -38.05 30.50 18.34
N ALA A 338 -38.71 29.52 18.96
CA ALA A 338 -38.73 28.12 18.52
C ALA A 338 -40.16 27.57 18.53
N ASP A 339 -40.48 26.63 17.64
CA ASP A 339 -41.77 25.96 17.64
C ASP A 339 -41.81 24.88 18.73
N TRP A 340 -42.84 24.94 19.57
CA TRP A 340 -43.07 23.96 20.62
C TRP A 340 -44.29 23.09 20.31
N TYR A 341 -44.23 21.86 20.81
CA TYR A 341 -45.27 20.85 20.63
C TYR A 341 -45.61 20.19 21.96
N ILE A 342 -46.86 19.81 22.11
CA ILE A 342 -47.29 18.84 23.12
C ILE A 342 -47.11 17.44 22.53
N GLY A 343 -46.39 16.58 23.25
CA GLY A 343 -46.31 15.15 22.97
C GLY A 343 -47.50 14.45 23.61
N GLN A 344 -48.49 14.06 22.81
CA GLN A 344 -49.64 13.30 23.30
C GLN A 344 -49.48 11.83 22.94
N PRO A 345 -49.54 10.88 23.90
CA PRO A 345 -49.49 9.46 23.60
C PRO A 345 -50.48 9.11 22.48
N SER A 346 -49.98 8.50 21.41
CA SER A 346 -50.79 8.18 20.25
C SER A 346 -51.88 7.16 20.63
N SER A 347 -53.08 7.34 20.10
CA SER A 347 -54.24 6.47 20.37
C SER A 347 -54.05 4.99 19.99
N ASP A 348 -53.05 4.68 19.17
CA ASP A 348 -52.69 3.31 18.76
C ASP A 348 -51.75 2.61 19.77
N ASN A 349 -51.29 3.31 20.81
CA ASN A 349 -50.49 2.79 21.91
C ASN A 349 -49.24 2.01 21.47
N VAL A 350 -48.57 2.48 20.41
CA VAL A 350 -47.31 1.85 19.96
C VAL A 350 -46.22 2.10 20.99
N ILE A 351 -45.58 1.00 21.43
CA ILE A 351 -44.45 1.00 22.35
C ILE A 351 -43.34 0.17 21.70
N LEU A 352 -42.14 0.75 21.58
CA LEU A 352 -40.97 0.08 21.02
C LEU A 352 -40.01 -0.35 22.13
N THR A 353 -39.40 -1.51 21.93
CA THR A 353 -38.21 -1.90 22.67
C THR A 353 -37.00 -1.06 22.24
N GLN A 354 -35.94 -1.08 23.04
CA GLN A 354 -34.70 -0.38 22.71
C GLN A 354 -34.09 -0.84 21.37
N ASP A 355 -34.14 -2.14 21.05
CA ASP A 355 -33.64 -2.67 19.79
C ASP A 355 -34.49 -2.20 18.59
N GLU A 356 -35.81 -2.17 18.73
CA GLU A 356 -36.70 -1.64 17.69
C GLU A 356 -36.48 -0.15 17.46
N TRP A 357 -36.29 0.63 18.53
CA TRP A 357 -35.93 2.04 18.46
C TRP A 357 -34.60 2.27 17.73
N TYR A 358 -33.54 1.52 18.06
CA TYR A 358 -32.25 1.61 17.34
C TYR A 358 -32.33 1.22 15.86
N ASN A 359 -33.40 0.53 15.47
CA ASN A 359 -33.68 0.15 14.09
C ASN A 359 -34.80 1.00 13.45
N LEU A 360 -35.35 1.99 14.14
CA LEU A 360 -36.37 2.88 13.62
C LEU A 360 -35.82 3.72 12.45
N GLY A 361 -36.63 3.94 11.42
CA GLY A 361 -36.20 4.63 10.19
C GLY A 361 -35.49 3.73 9.17
N LYS A 362 -35.18 2.47 9.52
CA LYS A 362 -34.64 1.48 8.58
C LYS A 362 -35.75 0.85 7.75
N GLU A 363 -35.36 0.28 6.61
CA GLU A 363 -36.29 -0.39 5.70
C GLU A 363 -37.08 -1.48 6.43
N GLY A 364 -38.41 -1.36 6.43
CA GLY A 364 -39.32 -2.30 7.10
C GLY A 364 -39.73 -1.94 8.52
N SER A 365 -39.22 -0.84 9.12
CA SER A 365 -39.63 -0.42 10.47
C SER A 365 -41.06 0.16 10.53
N GLY A 366 -41.65 0.53 9.39
CA GLY A 366 -42.97 1.17 9.32
C GLY A 366 -42.95 2.67 9.64
N TYR A 367 -41.77 3.25 9.86
CA TYR A 367 -41.57 4.67 10.17
C TYR A 367 -40.38 5.19 9.40
N THR A 368 -40.53 6.37 8.79
CA THR A 368 -39.48 7.06 8.05
C THR A 368 -39.05 8.30 8.83
N ALA A 369 -37.76 8.41 9.16
CA ALA A 369 -37.21 9.63 9.77
C ALA A 369 -37.40 10.85 8.86
N SER A 370 -37.91 11.94 9.44
CA SER A 370 -38.01 13.24 8.78
C SER A 370 -36.67 13.97 8.79
N TYR A 371 -36.28 14.53 7.66
CA TYR A 371 -35.07 15.35 7.54
C TYR A 371 -35.24 16.39 6.44
N VAL A 372 -34.47 17.46 6.56
CA VAL A 372 -34.24 18.42 5.48
C VAL A 372 -32.90 18.09 4.84
N ARG A 373 -32.89 18.04 3.51
CA ARG A 373 -31.66 17.83 2.75
C ARG A 373 -31.05 19.17 2.38
N GLU A 374 -29.82 19.39 2.81
CA GLU A 374 -29.09 20.64 2.57
C GLU A 374 -27.85 20.38 1.70
N PRO A 375 -27.64 21.16 0.61
CA PRO A 375 -26.45 21.03 -0.21
C PRO A 375 -25.21 21.44 0.60
N ILE A 376 -24.19 20.59 0.57
CA ILE A 376 -22.91 20.89 1.20
C ILE A 376 -22.14 21.83 0.26
N LYS A 377 -22.10 23.12 0.62
CA LYS A 377 -21.47 24.14 -0.22
C LYS A 377 -20.02 23.79 -0.48
N GLY A 378 -19.67 23.70 -1.77
CA GLY A 378 -18.31 23.38 -2.18
C GLY A 378 -17.96 21.89 -2.05
N TYR A 379 -18.93 20.98 -2.04
CA TYR A 379 -18.69 19.53 -2.15
C TYR A 379 -19.49 18.95 -3.33
N VAL A 380 -18.89 17.99 -4.02
CA VAL A 380 -19.49 17.32 -5.18
C VAL A 380 -19.24 15.83 -5.15
N ASN A 381 -20.24 15.08 -5.63
CA ASN A 381 -20.13 13.65 -5.87
C ASN A 381 -19.80 13.42 -7.34
N ILE A 382 -18.75 12.64 -7.61
CA ILE A 382 -18.32 12.28 -8.96
C ILE A 382 -18.41 10.77 -9.09
N TYR A 383 -19.11 10.27 -10.09
CA TYR A 383 -19.39 8.84 -10.20
C TYR A 383 -19.56 8.39 -11.64
N VAL A 384 -19.59 7.07 -11.82
CA VAL A 384 -19.97 6.41 -13.09
C VAL A 384 -21.27 5.66 -12.86
N SER A 385 -22.21 5.72 -13.81
CA SER A 385 -23.42 4.89 -13.78
C SER A 385 -23.30 3.64 -14.65
N GLY A 386 -23.97 2.57 -14.25
CA GLY A 386 -24.15 1.31 -14.97
C GLY A 386 -23.51 0.12 -14.26
N THR A 387 -23.50 -1.04 -14.92
CA THR A 387 -23.16 -2.31 -14.28
C THR A 387 -21.66 -2.60 -14.16
N SER A 388 -20.84 -1.90 -14.95
CA SER A 388 -19.39 -2.04 -14.99
C SER A 388 -18.69 -0.75 -15.40
N TYR A 389 -17.38 -0.68 -15.23
CA TYR A 389 -16.52 0.40 -15.68
C TYR A 389 -15.16 -0.17 -16.10
N HIS A 390 -14.78 0.08 -17.35
CA HIS A 390 -13.54 -0.40 -17.93
C HIS A 390 -12.56 0.74 -18.08
N LEU A 391 -11.36 0.58 -17.51
CA LEU A 391 -10.29 1.57 -17.57
C LEU A 391 -9.02 0.98 -18.15
N THR A 392 -8.40 1.71 -19.07
CA THR A 392 -7.08 1.43 -19.59
C THR A 392 -6.20 2.67 -19.52
N ALA A 393 -4.88 2.48 -19.65
CA ALA A 393 -4.00 3.63 -19.74
C ALA A 393 -4.35 4.45 -20.99
N LYS A 394 -4.40 5.79 -20.86
CA LYS A 394 -4.64 6.68 -21.99
C LYS A 394 -3.69 6.33 -23.13
N LYS A 395 -4.24 5.95 -24.28
CA LYS A 395 -3.44 5.80 -25.49
C LYS A 395 -2.85 7.16 -25.80
N THR A 396 -1.54 7.30 -25.61
CA THR A 396 -0.80 8.46 -26.12
C THR A 396 -0.62 8.27 -27.63
N THR A 397 -1.71 8.38 -28.37
CA THR A 397 -1.69 8.48 -29.83
C THR A 397 -0.78 9.65 -30.20
N GLY A 398 0.36 9.37 -30.86
CA GLY A 398 1.34 10.36 -31.29
C GLY A 398 2.59 10.52 -30.42
N CYS A 399 2.83 9.70 -29.39
CA CYS A 399 4.09 9.76 -28.63
C CYS A 399 5.29 9.48 -29.55
N LYS A 400 6.15 10.48 -29.78
CA LYS A 400 7.34 10.33 -30.65
C LYS A 400 8.49 9.53 -30.00
N HIS A 401 8.31 9.06 -28.76
CA HIS A 401 9.30 8.31 -27.95
C HIS A 401 10.72 8.92 -27.93
N LYS A 402 10.82 10.26 -28.00
CA LYS A 402 12.09 10.99 -28.05
C LYS A 402 12.92 10.75 -26.79
N GLU A 403 12.27 10.78 -25.63
CA GLU A 403 12.95 10.59 -24.36
C GLU A 403 12.90 9.14 -23.90
N GLN A 404 14.07 8.55 -23.65
CA GLN A 404 14.22 7.15 -23.30
C GLN A 404 15.03 6.98 -22.02
N ALA A 405 14.65 6.00 -21.20
CA ALA A 405 15.37 5.60 -20.00
C ALA A 405 15.76 4.12 -20.08
N GLN A 406 17.02 3.84 -19.80
CA GLN A 406 17.54 2.48 -19.73
C GLN A 406 17.68 2.02 -18.28
N SER A 407 17.18 0.82 -17.99
CA SER A 407 17.35 0.18 -16.67
C SER A 407 17.80 -1.26 -16.81
N VAL A 408 18.77 -1.67 -15.99
CA VAL A 408 19.22 -3.07 -15.91
C VAL A 408 18.30 -3.81 -14.95
N LYS A 409 17.49 -4.73 -15.49
CA LYS A 409 16.58 -5.56 -14.68
C LYS A 409 17.25 -6.80 -14.10
N LYS A 410 18.34 -7.26 -14.75
CA LYS A 410 19.17 -8.36 -14.28
C LYS A 410 20.61 -8.14 -14.72
N LYS A 411 21.57 -8.22 -13.80
CA LYS A 411 23.01 -8.14 -14.13
C LYS A 411 23.50 -9.47 -14.69
N ALA A 412 24.42 -9.41 -15.65
CA ALA A 412 25.04 -10.60 -16.22
C ALA A 412 26.19 -11.12 -15.33
N THR A 413 26.37 -12.44 -15.29
CA THR A 413 27.36 -13.12 -14.45
C THR A 413 28.26 -14.04 -15.30
N PHE A 414 29.11 -14.85 -14.65
CA PHE A 414 29.88 -15.90 -15.31
C PHE A 414 29.03 -17.07 -15.82
N SER A 415 27.80 -17.23 -15.34
CA SER A 415 26.92 -18.36 -15.67
C SER A 415 25.63 -17.95 -16.38
N ALA A 416 25.16 -16.71 -16.18
CA ALA A 416 23.84 -16.27 -16.65
C ALA A 416 23.89 -14.92 -17.38
N ASP A 417 23.05 -14.81 -18.42
CA ASP A 417 22.81 -13.54 -19.11
C ASP A 417 22.02 -12.57 -18.22
N GLY A 418 22.23 -11.28 -18.45
CA GLY A 418 21.47 -10.17 -17.88
C GLY A 418 20.43 -9.60 -18.85
N LYS A 419 19.67 -8.61 -18.37
CA LYS A 419 18.55 -7.97 -19.10
C LYS A 419 18.61 -6.45 -18.95
N LEU A 420 18.67 -5.76 -20.08
CA LEU A 420 18.56 -4.30 -20.20
C LEU A 420 17.21 -3.97 -20.83
N VAL A 421 16.45 -3.08 -20.21
CA VAL A 421 15.15 -2.63 -20.71
C VAL A 421 15.22 -1.13 -20.98
N THR A 422 14.76 -0.73 -22.16
CA THR A 422 14.60 0.68 -22.55
C THR A 422 13.12 1.01 -22.55
N LYS A 423 12.74 2.06 -21.82
CA LYS A 423 11.38 2.58 -21.78
C LYS A 423 11.32 4.02 -22.27
N CYS A 424 10.19 4.42 -22.85
CA CYS A 424 9.90 5.82 -23.06
C CYS A 424 9.72 6.50 -21.69
N LYS A 425 10.40 7.62 -21.46
CA LYS A 425 10.19 8.40 -20.23
C LYS A 425 8.81 9.05 -20.21
N SER A 426 8.30 9.45 -21.38
CA SER A 426 7.04 10.17 -21.52
C SER A 426 5.82 9.26 -21.34
N CYS A 427 5.75 8.12 -22.04
CA CYS A 427 4.57 7.23 -21.99
C CYS A 427 4.82 5.92 -21.22
N GLY A 428 6.03 5.66 -20.73
CA GLY A 428 6.36 4.44 -19.98
C GLY A 428 6.44 3.17 -20.84
N GLU A 429 6.15 3.24 -22.14
CA GLU A 429 6.17 2.11 -23.06
C GLU A 429 7.55 1.45 -23.11
N THR A 430 7.57 0.11 -23.14
CA THR A 430 8.82 -0.63 -23.33
C THR A 430 9.19 -0.65 -24.80
N LEU A 431 10.13 0.22 -25.16
CA LEU A 431 10.60 0.38 -26.53
C LEU A 431 11.51 -0.77 -26.98
N SER A 432 12.33 -1.31 -26.06
CA SER A 432 13.16 -2.46 -26.38
C SER A 432 13.63 -3.22 -25.14
N THR A 433 13.89 -4.52 -25.34
CA THR A 433 14.59 -5.37 -24.39
C THR A 433 15.85 -5.92 -25.04
N LYS A 434 17.00 -5.69 -24.43
CA LYS A 434 18.30 -6.20 -24.89
C LYS A 434 18.93 -7.13 -23.87
N LYS A 435 19.50 -8.22 -24.37
CA LYS A 435 20.30 -9.15 -23.58
C LYS A 435 21.64 -8.52 -23.21
N ILE A 436 22.07 -8.69 -21.95
CA ILE A 436 23.45 -8.43 -21.52
C ILE A 436 24.14 -9.78 -21.47
N ASN A 437 25.09 -10.02 -22.35
CA ASN A 437 25.74 -11.33 -22.49
C ASN A 437 26.51 -11.72 -21.21
N LYS A 438 26.40 -12.98 -20.81
CA LYS A 438 27.23 -13.57 -19.74
C LYS A 438 28.71 -13.54 -20.06
N ILE A 439 29.54 -13.61 -19.03
CA ILE A 439 31.00 -13.69 -19.18
C ILE A 439 31.41 -15.11 -19.55
N SER A 440 32.08 -15.27 -20.69
CA SER A 440 32.46 -16.58 -21.21
C SER A 440 33.96 -16.85 -21.16
N SER A 441 34.79 -15.80 -21.23
CA SER A 441 36.23 -15.95 -21.38
C SER A 441 36.99 -14.99 -20.48
N VAL A 442 37.91 -15.54 -19.69
CA VAL A 442 38.89 -14.80 -18.90
C VAL A 442 40.27 -15.40 -19.16
N LYS A 443 41.17 -14.61 -19.73
CA LYS A 443 42.51 -15.05 -20.14
C LYS A 443 43.59 -14.24 -19.42
N LEU A 444 44.52 -14.94 -18.78
CA LEU A 444 45.77 -14.36 -18.28
C LEU A 444 46.78 -14.29 -19.44
N SER A 445 47.57 -13.21 -19.52
CA SER A 445 48.63 -13.08 -20.55
C SER A 445 49.67 -14.19 -20.46
N LYS A 446 49.96 -14.66 -19.23
CA LYS A 446 50.82 -15.80 -18.97
C LYS A 446 50.42 -16.48 -17.66
N SER A 447 50.40 -17.82 -17.65
CA SER A 447 50.10 -18.63 -16.46
C SER A 447 51.35 -19.11 -15.72
N ILE A 448 52.52 -19.07 -16.37
CA ILE A 448 53.79 -19.56 -15.84
C ILE A 448 54.89 -18.52 -16.10
N TYR A 449 55.58 -18.09 -15.06
CA TYR A 449 56.73 -17.19 -15.16
C TYR A 449 57.98 -17.89 -14.62
N THR A 450 59.12 -17.65 -15.25
CA THR A 450 60.43 -18.05 -14.69
C THR A 450 60.78 -17.12 -13.54
N TYR A 451 61.31 -17.71 -12.46
CA TYR A 451 61.78 -16.99 -11.29
C TYR A 451 63.02 -16.14 -11.59
N ASP A 452 62.89 -14.84 -11.39
CA ASP A 452 63.93 -13.82 -11.62
C ASP A 452 63.98 -12.78 -10.47
N LYS A 453 63.40 -13.12 -9.31
CA LYS A 453 63.26 -12.26 -8.12
C LYS A 453 62.38 -11.01 -8.31
N LYS A 454 61.74 -10.80 -9.47
CA LYS A 454 60.85 -9.66 -9.73
C LYS A 454 59.37 -10.01 -9.56
N ALA A 455 58.57 -9.03 -9.13
CA ALA A 455 57.13 -9.21 -8.97
C ALA A 455 56.44 -9.49 -10.31
N LYS A 456 55.55 -10.50 -10.36
CA LYS A 456 54.81 -10.89 -11.57
C LYS A 456 53.35 -10.47 -11.49
N LYS A 457 52.85 -9.86 -12.56
CA LYS A 457 51.47 -9.34 -12.68
C LYS A 457 50.95 -9.66 -14.10
N PRO A 458 50.33 -10.83 -14.32
CA PRO A 458 49.77 -11.15 -15.64
C PRO A 458 48.60 -10.22 -15.97
N THR A 459 48.57 -9.70 -17.19
CA THR A 459 47.43 -8.91 -17.69
C THR A 459 46.21 -9.82 -17.84
N VAL A 460 45.04 -9.33 -17.44
CA VAL A 460 43.78 -10.08 -17.51
C VAL A 460 42.86 -9.49 -18.58
N THR A 461 42.48 -10.31 -19.54
CA THR A 461 41.47 -9.97 -20.55
C THR A 461 40.17 -10.71 -20.23
N VAL A 462 39.07 -9.97 -20.09
CA VAL A 462 37.72 -10.51 -19.85
C VAL A 462 36.85 -10.23 -21.07
N LYS A 463 36.14 -11.25 -21.57
CA LYS A 463 35.18 -11.13 -22.67
C LYS A 463 33.83 -11.76 -22.34
N ASP A 464 32.77 -11.15 -22.88
CA ASP A 464 31.42 -11.72 -22.85
C ASP A 464 31.27 -12.91 -23.82
N SER A 465 30.11 -13.55 -23.85
CA SER A 465 29.79 -14.68 -24.73
C SER A 465 29.70 -14.33 -26.22
N LYS A 466 29.66 -13.04 -26.58
CA LYS A 466 29.75 -12.54 -27.96
C LYS A 466 31.16 -12.06 -28.32
N GLY A 467 32.13 -12.23 -27.42
CA GLY A 467 33.53 -11.87 -27.65
C GLY A 467 33.86 -10.40 -27.37
N LYS A 468 32.91 -9.60 -26.87
CA LYS A 468 33.15 -8.20 -26.50
C LYS A 468 34.13 -8.14 -25.33
N LYS A 469 35.21 -7.39 -25.48
CA LYS A 469 36.15 -7.09 -24.39
C LYS A 469 35.51 -6.15 -23.38
N LEU A 470 35.55 -6.51 -22.10
CA LEU A 470 35.11 -5.67 -20.99
C LEU A 470 36.24 -4.73 -20.53
N LYS A 471 35.87 -3.61 -19.89
CA LYS A 471 36.84 -2.60 -19.42
C LYS A 471 37.15 -2.77 -17.93
N ASN A 472 38.43 -2.93 -17.59
CA ASN A 472 38.91 -2.94 -16.21
C ASN A 472 38.68 -1.56 -15.55
N GLY A 473 38.27 -1.55 -14.28
CA GLY A 473 37.84 -0.38 -13.53
C GLY A 473 36.34 -0.08 -13.67
N THR A 474 35.76 -0.31 -14.84
CA THR A 474 34.35 -0.03 -15.15
C THR A 474 33.45 -1.26 -15.00
N ASP A 475 33.75 -2.33 -15.74
CA ASP A 475 32.93 -3.56 -15.80
C ASP A 475 33.44 -4.63 -14.83
N TYR A 476 34.72 -4.58 -14.48
CA TYR A 476 35.35 -5.49 -13.52
C TYR A 476 36.57 -4.84 -12.86
N THR A 477 37.06 -5.44 -11.77
CA THR A 477 38.37 -5.17 -11.18
C THR A 477 39.18 -6.45 -11.09
N VAL A 478 40.50 -6.31 -10.99
CA VAL A 478 41.43 -7.43 -10.81
C VAL A 478 42.27 -7.22 -9.58
N THR A 479 42.27 -8.21 -8.68
CA THR A 479 43.14 -8.23 -7.50
C THR A 479 44.10 -9.40 -7.57
N TYR A 480 45.30 -9.22 -7.02
CA TYR A 480 46.38 -10.19 -7.06
C TYR A 480 46.84 -10.50 -5.64
N ALA A 481 47.12 -11.78 -5.36
CA ALA A 481 47.73 -12.17 -4.08
C ALA A 481 49.06 -11.43 -3.83
N SER A 482 49.43 -11.19 -2.58
CA SER A 482 50.74 -10.64 -2.22
C SER A 482 51.88 -11.66 -2.48
N GLY A 483 53.14 -11.21 -2.35
CA GLY A 483 54.30 -12.11 -2.39
C GLY A 483 54.67 -12.71 -3.76
N ARG A 484 54.11 -12.19 -4.85
CA ARG A 484 54.30 -12.62 -6.27
C ARG A 484 55.71 -12.40 -6.84
N LYS A 485 56.75 -12.53 -6.01
CA LYS A 485 58.16 -12.47 -6.41
C LYS A 485 58.88 -13.81 -6.24
N SER A 486 58.40 -14.66 -5.33
CA SER A 486 59.01 -15.96 -4.99
C SER A 486 58.47 -17.10 -5.85
N ILE A 487 59.14 -18.25 -5.85
CA ILE A 487 58.61 -19.47 -6.48
C ILE A 487 57.35 -19.90 -5.71
N GLY A 488 56.23 -20.09 -6.42
CA GLY A 488 54.93 -20.33 -5.79
C GLY A 488 53.75 -20.24 -6.77
N SER A 489 52.56 -20.50 -6.25
CA SER A 489 51.28 -20.35 -6.97
C SER A 489 50.45 -19.22 -6.35
N TYR A 490 50.01 -18.29 -7.20
CA TYR A 490 49.39 -17.02 -6.81
C TYR A 490 48.01 -16.87 -7.43
N LYS A 491 47.06 -16.36 -6.62
CA LYS A 491 45.68 -16.13 -7.04
C LYS A 491 45.55 -14.78 -7.77
N VAL A 492 44.73 -14.76 -8.82
CA VAL A 492 44.24 -13.58 -9.54
C VAL A 492 42.72 -13.63 -9.48
N THR A 493 42.10 -12.63 -8.88
CA THR A 493 40.66 -12.58 -8.70
C THR A 493 40.06 -11.51 -9.59
N VAL A 494 39.09 -11.89 -10.40
CA VAL A 494 38.28 -10.97 -11.20
C VAL A 494 36.94 -10.79 -10.51
N GLN A 495 36.60 -9.54 -10.20
CA GLN A 495 35.33 -9.17 -9.62
C GLN A 495 34.57 -8.29 -10.60
N LEU A 496 33.47 -8.80 -11.14
CA LEU A 496 32.59 -8.06 -12.03
C LEU A 496 31.85 -6.97 -11.23
N LYS A 497 31.70 -5.78 -11.83
CA LYS A 497 31.10 -4.60 -11.20
C LYS A 497 30.36 -3.73 -12.22
N GLY A 498 29.88 -2.58 -11.73
CA GLY A 498 29.20 -1.58 -12.52
C GLY A 498 27.70 -1.85 -12.65
N LYS A 499 27.07 -1.15 -13.60
CA LYS A 499 25.61 -1.22 -13.81
C LYS A 499 25.17 -2.56 -14.41
N LYS A 500 26.01 -3.19 -15.25
CA LYS A 500 25.62 -4.33 -16.10
C LYS A 500 26.05 -5.70 -15.58
N TYR A 501 27.06 -5.80 -14.73
CA TYR A 501 27.68 -7.09 -14.37
C TYR A 501 27.81 -7.29 -12.85
N SER A 502 27.80 -8.56 -12.43
CA SER A 502 28.06 -8.97 -11.05
C SER A 502 28.64 -10.40 -11.00
N GLY A 503 29.41 -10.68 -9.95
CA GLY A 503 30.02 -11.99 -9.71
C GLY A 503 31.53 -11.92 -9.51
N LYS A 504 32.11 -13.01 -9.00
CA LYS A 504 33.53 -13.09 -8.64
C LYS A 504 34.07 -14.47 -8.99
N LYS A 505 35.27 -14.53 -9.56
CA LYS A 505 35.96 -15.80 -9.86
C LYS A 505 37.48 -15.62 -9.74
N THR A 506 38.17 -16.71 -9.41
CA THR A 506 39.62 -16.70 -9.15
C THR A 506 40.34 -17.66 -10.08
N TRP A 507 41.45 -17.20 -10.63
CA TRP A 507 42.42 -17.96 -11.42
C TRP A 507 43.75 -18.02 -10.68
N THR A 508 44.65 -18.86 -11.16
CA THR A 508 46.00 -18.97 -10.64
C THR A 508 47.04 -18.82 -11.75
N PHE A 509 48.17 -18.23 -11.40
CA PHE A 509 49.41 -18.34 -12.16
C PHE A 509 50.53 -18.75 -11.20
N ARG A 510 51.61 -19.29 -11.74
CA ARG A 510 52.76 -19.73 -10.95
C ARG A 510 54.07 -19.09 -11.40
N ILE A 511 54.94 -18.87 -10.43
CA ILE A 511 56.34 -18.49 -10.64
C ILE A 511 57.15 -19.74 -10.35
N ALA A 512 57.92 -20.18 -11.34
CA ALA A 512 58.55 -21.49 -11.37
C ALA A 512 60.07 -21.39 -11.47
N PRO A 513 60.82 -22.44 -11.07
CA PRO A 513 62.25 -22.51 -11.36
C PRO A 513 62.53 -22.46 -12.87
N ALA A 514 63.77 -22.16 -13.23
CA ALA A 514 64.23 -22.26 -14.61
C ALA A 514 64.04 -23.69 -15.14
N GLY A 515 63.46 -23.80 -16.34
CA GLY A 515 63.26 -25.08 -17.01
C GLY A 515 64.57 -25.72 -17.45
N THR A 516 64.48 -26.98 -17.88
CA THR A 516 65.57 -27.73 -18.47
C THR A 516 65.17 -28.28 -19.84
N THR A 517 66.15 -28.75 -20.61
CA THR A 517 65.98 -29.37 -21.91
C THR A 517 66.49 -30.81 -21.86
N VAL A 518 65.75 -31.72 -22.52
CA VAL A 518 66.24 -33.09 -22.77
C VAL A 518 67.38 -33.00 -23.79
N LYS A 519 68.52 -33.60 -23.46
CA LYS A 519 69.67 -33.71 -24.35
C LYS A 519 69.55 -34.93 -25.26
N SER A 520 69.16 -36.07 -24.71
CA SER A 520 68.98 -37.30 -25.46
C SER A 520 68.09 -38.31 -24.74
N VAL A 521 67.47 -39.19 -25.51
CA VAL A 521 66.71 -40.36 -25.04
C VAL A 521 67.30 -41.62 -25.67
N LYS A 522 67.72 -42.59 -24.85
CA LYS A 522 68.34 -43.84 -25.31
C LYS A 522 67.41 -45.03 -25.03
N ALA A 523 67.13 -45.84 -26.05
CA ALA A 523 66.28 -47.01 -25.95
C ALA A 523 67.01 -48.23 -25.36
N GLY A 524 66.31 -49.01 -24.53
CA GLY A 524 66.70 -50.35 -24.09
C GLY A 524 65.50 -51.31 -24.06
N LYS A 525 65.76 -52.59 -23.75
CA LYS A 525 64.69 -53.60 -23.60
C LYS A 525 63.81 -53.21 -22.41
N ALA A 526 62.53 -52.95 -22.68
CA ALA A 526 61.53 -52.52 -21.69
C ALA A 526 61.92 -51.26 -20.86
N LYS A 527 62.80 -50.40 -21.39
CA LYS A 527 63.29 -49.20 -20.68
C LYS A 527 63.74 -48.07 -21.61
N VAL A 528 63.75 -46.85 -21.07
CA VAL A 528 64.30 -45.64 -21.72
C VAL A 528 65.19 -44.89 -20.73
N THR A 529 66.39 -44.48 -21.17
CA THR A 529 67.28 -43.60 -20.40
C THR A 529 67.16 -42.17 -20.91
N VAL A 530 66.79 -41.24 -20.04
CA VAL A 530 66.62 -39.82 -20.37
C VAL A 530 67.83 -39.05 -19.84
N ASN A 531 68.48 -38.24 -20.66
CA ASN A 531 69.58 -37.34 -20.29
C ASN A 531 69.16 -35.88 -20.50
N TRP A 532 69.53 -34.97 -19.61
CA TRP A 532 69.09 -33.56 -19.68
C TRP A 532 70.17 -32.56 -19.23
N LYS A 533 69.90 -31.27 -19.44
CA LYS A 533 70.76 -30.18 -18.96
C LYS A 533 70.53 -29.93 -17.47
N GLN A 534 71.58 -29.99 -16.65
CA GLN A 534 71.47 -29.78 -15.21
C GLN A 534 71.00 -28.35 -14.85
N GLN A 535 70.16 -28.24 -13.82
CA GLN A 535 69.64 -27.02 -13.21
C GLN A 535 69.71 -27.11 -11.67
N THR A 536 70.65 -26.40 -11.04
CA THR A 536 70.87 -26.45 -9.58
C THR A 536 70.34 -25.22 -8.83
N LYS A 537 70.21 -24.07 -9.51
CA LYS A 537 69.85 -22.79 -8.87
C LYS A 537 68.36 -22.71 -8.60
N ASN A 538 67.96 -22.62 -7.32
CA ASN A 538 66.56 -22.49 -6.88
C ASN A 538 65.66 -23.65 -7.33
N THR A 539 66.20 -24.86 -7.41
CA THR A 539 65.50 -26.10 -7.81
C THR A 539 65.54 -27.13 -6.68
N SER A 540 64.65 -28.12 -6.73
CA SER A 540 64.70 -29.33 -5.90
C SER A 540 65.00 -30.56 -6.73
N GLY A 541 64.50 -30.64 -7.96
CA GLY A 541 64.68 -31.82 -8.80
C GLY A 541 63.96 -31.71 -10.12
N TYR A 542 63.63 -32.85 -10.72
CA TYR A 542 62.98 -32.94 -12.03
C TYR A 542 61.77 -33.88 -11.99
N ILE A 543 60.81 -33.65 -12.87
CA ILE A 543 59.76 -34.61 -13.18
C ILE A 543 59.88 -34.94 -14.65
N ILE A 544 59.98 -36.24 -14.96
CA ILE A 544 60.00 -36.77 -16.31
C ILE A 544 58.62 -37.35 -16.59
N GLN A 545 58.05 -36.98 -17.73
CA GLN A 545 56.79 -37.52 -18.21
C GLN A 545 57.06 -38.36 -19.45
N CYS A 546 56.64 -39.62 -19.43
CA CYS A 546 56.82 -40.60 -20.50
C CYS A 546 55.46 -41.20 -20.87
N SER A 547 55.07 -41.21 -22.14
CA SER A 547 53.76 -41.73 -22.57
C SER A 547 53.83 -42.29 -23.99
N THR A 548 53.04 -43.30 -24.30
CA THR A 548 52.79 -43.75 -25.68
C THR A 548 51.86 -42.80 -26.45
N ASN A 549 51.19 -41.87 -25.75
CA ASN A 549 50.29 -40.88 -26.34
C ASN A 549 50.98 -39.52 -26.47
N LYS A 550 50.94 -38.91 -27.67
CA LYS A 550 51.52 -37.58 -27.95
C LYS A 550 50.97 -36.47 -27.05
N SER A 551 49.72 -36.59 -26.60
CA SER A 551 49.10 -35.62 -25.68
C SER A 551 49.45 -35.89 -24.21
N PHE A 552 50.29 -36.89 -23.92
CA PHE A 552 50.70 -37.33 -22.59
C PHE A 552 49.54 -37.75 -21.66
N LYS A 553 48.39 -38.15 -22.22
CA LYS A 553 47.31 -38.79 -21.44
C LYS A 553 47.80 -40.15 -20.94
N GLY A 554 47.53 -40.49 -19.67
CA GLY A 554 47.97 -41.75 -19.06
C GLY A 554 49.49 -41.89 -18.94
N SER A 555 50.23 -40.78 -18.85
CA SER A 555 51.70 -40.80 -18.78
C SER A 555 52.24 -41.40 -17.49
N ILE A 556 53.37 -42.09 -17.60
CA ILE A 556 54.24 -42.43 -16.48
C ILE A 556 54.97 -41.16 -16.04
N LEU A 557 54.82 -40.80 -14.76
CA LEU A 557 55.52 -39.68 -14.13
C LEU A 557 56.63 -40.21 -13.22
N THR A 558 57.88 -39.84 -13.50
CA THR A 558 59.03 -40.18 -12.67
C THR A 558 59.60 -38.92 -12.03
N THR A 559 59.57 -38.87 -10.70
CA THR A 559 60.17 -37.78 -9.93
C THR A 559 61.63 -38.11 -9.63
N VAL A 560 62.52 -37.15 -9.91
CA VAL A 560 63.94 -37.21 -9.58
C VAL A 560 64.21 -36.16 -8.51
N SER A 561 64.41 -36.60 -7.27
CA SER A 561 64.53 -35.72 -6.09
C SER A 561 65.86 -34.98 -5.97
N SER A 562 66.85 -35.32 -6.79
CA SER A 562 68.16 -34.66 -6.82
C SER A 562 68.23 -33.68 -8.00
N ASN A 563 68.47 -32.41 -7.73
CA ASN A 563 68.71 -31.41 -8.76
C ASN A 563 70.09 -31.53 -9.44
N LYS A 564 71.01 -32.29 -8.84
CA LYS A 564 72.33 -32.59 -9.42
C LYS A 564 72.29 -33.71 -10.46
N ALA A 565 71.21 -34.49 -10.51
CA ALA A 565 71.06 -35.57 -11.48
C ALA A 565 71.04 -35.03 -12.92
N LYS A 566 71.67 -35.77 -13.83
CA LYS A 566 71.76 -35.48 -15.28
C LYS A 566 71.08 -36.55 -16.13
N SER A 567 70.74 -37.70 -15.55
CA SER A 567 70.09 -38.81 -16.22
C SER A 567 69.18 -39.62 -15.28
N LYS A 568 68.20 -40.34 -15.85
CA LYS A 568 67.35 -41.32 -15.15
C LYS A 568 66.83 -42.36 -16.13
N GLN A 569 66.78 -43.62 -15.68
CA GLN A 569 66.13 -44.71 -16.40
C GLN A 569 64.65 -44.82 -15.99
N ILE A 570 63.79 -44.94 -16.99
CA ILE A 570 62.38 -45.27 -16.86
C ILE A 570 62.25 -46.73 -17.30
N THR A 571 61.88 -47.61 -16.37
CA THR A 571 61.82 -49.06 -16.57
C THR A 571 60.36 -49.53 -16.60
N LYS A 572 60.14 -50.85 -16.81
CA LYS A 572 58.82 -51.48 -16.90
C LYS A 572 57.95 -50.89 -18.04
N LEU A 573 58.60 -50.55 -19.15
CA LEU A 573 57.92 -50.12 -20.37
C LEU A 573 57.63 -51.33 -21.25
N SER A 574 56.59 -51.25 -22.07
CA SER A 574 56.35 -52.26 -23.11
C SER A 574 57.48 -52.22 -24.14
N THR A 575 57.92 -53.40 -24.59
CA THR A 575 58.95 -53.54 -25.64
C THR A 575 58.38 -53.16 -27.01
N LYS A 576 59.26 -52.77 -27.95
CA LYS A 576 58.90 -52.40 -29.34
C LYS A 576 57.83 -51.29 -29.49
N LYS A 577 57.57 -50.49 -28.45
CA LYS A 577 56.57 -49.40 -28.45
C LYS A 577 57.23 -48.03 -28.52
N GLN A 578 56.56 -47.10 -29.19
CA GLN A 578 56.98 -45.69 -29.28
C GLN A 578 56.50 -44.90 -28.05
N TYR A 579 57.40 -44.12 -27.48
CA TYR A 579 57.16 -43.24 -26.34
C TYR A 579 57.58 -41.80 -26.65
N TYR A 580 56.82 -40.85 -26.10
CA TYR A 580 57.14 -39.42 -26.03
C TYR A 580 57.60 -39.10 -24.62
N VAL A 581 58.71 -38.39 -24.52
CA VAL A 581 59.38 -38.06 -23.25
C VAL A 581 59.59 -36.56 -23.17
N ARG A 582 59.21 -35.96 -22.05
CA ARG A 582 59.52 -34.56 -21.72
C ARG A 582 59.85 -34.41 -20.24
N ILE A 583 60.49 -33.31 -19.88
CA ILE A 583 60.97 -33.05 -18.52
C ILE A 583 60.61 -31.64 -18.08
N CYS A 584 60.33 -31.46 -16.78
CA CYS A 584 60.25 -30.14 -16.16
C CYS A 584 61.11 -30.11 -14.90
N THR A 585 61.67 -28.94 -14.59
CA THR A 585 62.35 -28.69 -13.32
C THR A 585 61.31 -28.36 -12.25
N TYR A 586 61.44 -28.85 -11.02
CA TYR A 586 60.55 -28.43 -9.93
C TYR A 586 61.31 -27.92 -8.70
N LYS A 587 60.59 -27.14 -7.89
CA LYS A 587 61.00 -26.72 -6.55
C LYS A 587 59.92 -27.10 -5.54
N ASN A 588 60.33 -27.62 -4.39
CA ASN A 588 59.45 -27.82 -3.25
C ASN A 588 59.20 -26.47 -2.56
N VAL A 589 57.93 -26.13 -2.35
CA VAL A 589 57.49 -24.93 -1.61
C VAL A 589 56.55 -25.36 -0.51
N LYS A 590 56.78 -24.91 0.72
CA LYS A 590 55.87 -25.14 1.85
C LYS A 590 54.77 -24.07 1.85
N LYS A 591 53.52 -24.49 1.98
CA LYS A 591 52.36 -23.62 2.16
C LYS A 591 51.39 -24.27 3.13
N ASN A 592 51.09 -23.60 4.25
CA ASN A 592 50.21 -24.10 5.31
C ASN A 592 50.62 -25.52 5.78
N GLY A 593 51.91 -25.72 6.10
CA GLY A 593 52.46 -27.02 6.51
C GLY A 593 52.61 -28.06 5.38
N LYS A 594 51.93 -27.90 4.23
CA LYS A 594 51.99 -28.85 3.11
C LYS A 594 53.06 -28.48 2.09
N THR A 595 53.87 -29.46 1.69
CA THR A 595 54.86 -29.29 0.61
C THR A 595 54.20 -29.49 -0.75
N THR A 596 54.32 -28.49 -1.63
CA THR A 596 53.83 -28.53 -3.02
C THR A 596 54.99 -28.39 -4.00
N LYS A 597 54.97 -29.16 -5.09
CA LYS A 597 55.95 -29.05 -6.18
C LYS A 597 55.50 -27.99 -7.20
N ILE A 598 56.28 -26.93 -7.35
CA ILE A 598 56.09 -25.94 -8.41
C ILE A 598 57.04 -26.30 -9.56
N CYS A 599 56.46 -26.78 -10.66
CA CYS A 599 57.20 -27.22 -11.84
C CYS A 599 57.51 -26.05 -12.77
N SER A 600 58.43 -26.15 -13.72
CA SER A 600 58.61 -25.23 -14.86
C SER A 600 57.57 -25.53 -15.95
N ASP A 601 57.65 -24.85 -17.09
CA ASP A 601 57.09 -25.42 -18.32
C ASP A 601 57.80 -26.74 -18.65
N TRP A 602 57.08 -27.62 -19.35
CA TRP A 602 57.69 -28.83 -19.89
C TRP A 602 58.64 -28.47 -21.03
N SER A 603 59.73 -29.22 -21.14
CA SER A 603 60.59 -29.19 -22.32
C SER A 603 59.80 -29.63 -23.56
N ASN A 604 60.37 -29.34 -24.74
CA ASN A 604 59.98 -30.02 -25.97
C ASN A 604 60.05 -31.55 -25.77
N ALA A 605 59.09 -32.25 -26.37
CA ALA A 605 59.03 -33.70 -26.29
C ALA A 605 60.03 -34.34 -27.25
N MET A 606 60.70 -35.39 -26.78
CA MET A 606 61.53 -36.28 -27.60
C MET A 606 60.82 -37.62 -27.80
N THR A 607 61.04 -38.26 -28.95
CA THR A 607 60.43 -39.55 -29.29
C THR A 607 61.47 -40.66 -29.23
N VAL A 608 61.09 -41.84 -28.75
CA VAL A 608 61.97 -43.03 -28.68
C VAL A 608 61.14 -44.31 -28.79
N LYS A 609 61.66 -45.33 -29.47
CA LYS A 609 61.05 -46.68 -29.54
C LYS A 609 61.84 -47.65 -28.66
N THR A 610 61.17 -48.35 -27.74
CA THR A 610 61.83 -49.36 -26.88
C THR A 610 62.35 -50.53 -27.72
N LYS A 611 63.44 -51.16 -27.26
CA LYS A 611 64.01 -52.35 -27.92
C LYS A 611 63.19 -53.60 -27.61
#